data_AF-A0A0Q5CUM9-F1
#
_entry.id   AF-A0A0Q5CUM9-F1
#
_cell.length_a   1.000
_cell.length_b   1.000
_cell.length_c   1.000
_cell.angle_alpha   90.00
_cell.angle_beta   90.00
_cell.angle_gamma   90.00
#
_symmetry.space_group_name_H-M   'P 1'
#
loop_
_entity.id
_entity.type
_entity.pdbx_description
1 polymer ?
#
loop_
_entity_poly.entity_id
_entity_poly.type
_entity_poly.pdbx_seq_one_letter_code
_entity_poly.pdbx_strand_id
1 'polypeptide(L)'
;MACVTNSHASDIHHFFKGRTMDQDFHYYGTYYAARQGGFATNDATLIAKAANFVDFFNENEYAAYWALVHDTAPTDNFRVAAIVENPRYTVQYSKAGMAVAPEDGLWCSFHFPPGNYEAPAETPSHEAVHGKAVAAALPGFCQRDTNAGLAAVAAYQASRVPDFNYGKMLNRPQSALSRELIVDTIRCATDESRLVAILDHAAGGRDILDHQREDNLRRLRLILLGLRAHVIADTWAHQDFNGLNSVLNTYWDVDYDPSSWSPLKQGYGRQGIDYNDGTAGWRNRVLSGVSAFVGEHREVLSFIGGIVGTGPVQGISANLEAAPNGTSYLGHGWMGHLPDFSFVKFRYKPCWANPAQPPLERDNPREFRAAWIELVSMFSQAAGKGQLALDAQFDAGLQKAVKAIEEPFDLERRDPARGHSARAWQTAFGDLPADLPDANVEPDPRTVLAGVVRKTDHSDRFGISYINVYSDLYLFQIAADYHFHFVSHYLSQQGIYRFNGSWSQQTSALKGDLSALFAAKAV
;
A
#
# COMPACT_ATOMS: atom_id res chain seq x y z
N MET A 1 -5.85 -21.39 -52.98
CA MET A 1 -5.46 -19.97 -53.01
C MET A 1 -6.03 -19.30 -51.76
N ALA A 2 -5.14 -18.84 -50.90
CA ALA A 2 -5.28 -17.94 -49.75
C ALA A 2 -6.49 -18.12 -48.80
N CYS A 3 -6.21 -18.81 -47.69
CA CYS A 3 -6.87 -18.64 -46.40
C CYS A 3 -6.34 -17.33 -45.77
N VAL A 4 -7.23 -16.41 -45.42
CA VAL A 4 -6.88 -15.18 -44.67
C VAL A 4 -7.14 -15.45 -43.20
N THR A 5 -6.07 -15.57 -42.43
CA THR A 5 -6.09 -15.71 -40.97
C THR A 5 -6.33 -14.36 -40.30
N ASN A 6 -7.42 -14.25 -39.54
CA ASN A 6 -7.68 -13.12 -38.65
C ASN A 6 -6.63 -13.09 -37.53
N SER A 7 -5.80 -12.06 -37.53
CA SER A 7 -4.73 -11.81 -36.55
C SER A 7 -4.96 -10.47 -35.84
N HIS A 8 -6.14 -10.26 -35.23
CA HIS A 8 -6.48 -8.99 -34.58
C HIS A 8 -7.03 -9.15 -33.14
N ALA A 9 -6.64 -10.22 -32.43
CA ALA A 9 -7.04 -10.44 -31.03
C ALA A 9 -5.94 -10.08 -29.99
N SER A 10 -4.71 -9.77 -30.41
CA SER A 10 -3.59 -9.47 -29.50
C SER A 10 -3.50 -8.01 -29.05
N ASP A 11 -4.16 -7.09 -29.75
CA ASP A 11 -3.84 -5.66 -29.63
C ASP A 11 -4.74 -4.88 -28.67
N ILE A 12 -5.74 -5.54 -28.07
CA ILE A 12 -6.67 -4.92 -27.10
C ILE A 12 -6.13 -5.02 -25.66
N HIS A 13 -5.14 -5.89 -25.40
CA HIS A 13 -4.56 -6.07 -24.06
C HIS A 13 -3.56 -4.96 -23.66
N HIS A 14 -3.17 -4.07 -24.58
CA HIS A 14 -2.25 -2.96 -24.29
C HIS A 14 -2.96 -1.67 -23.84
N PHE A 15 -4.29 -1.62 -23.85
CA PHE A 15 -5.07 -0.38 -23.71
C PHE A 15 -5.43 0.04 -22.27
N PHE A 16 -5.10 -0.75 -21.24
CA PHE A 16 -5.44 -0.46 -19.83
C PHE A 16 -4.23 -0.28 -18.88
N LYS A 17 -3.03 0.01 -19.42
CA LYS A 17 -1.85 0.40 -18.61
C LYS A 17 -1.98 1.85 -18.11
N GLY A 18 -2.86 2.09 -17.15
CA GLY A 18 -3.14 3.44 -16.65
C GLY A 18 -3.44 3.46 -15.16
N ARG A 19 -2.40 3.17 -14.36
CA ARG A 19 -2.02 3.78 -13.08
C ARG A 19 -0.93 2.92 -12.44
N THR A 20 0.22 3.52 -12.18
CA THR A 20 1.49 2.81 -11.96
C THR A 20 2.03 3.03 -10.55
N MET A 21 2.38 1.95 -9.86
CA MET A 21 2.80 1.95 -8.45
C MET A 21 4.31 2.23 -8.28
N ASP A 22 4.72 2.93 -7.23
CA ASP A 22 6.15 3.20 -6.98
C ASP A 22 6.85 2.01 -6.31
N GLN A 23 7.84 1.42 -6.97
CA GLN A 23 8.62 0.29 -6.43
C GLN A 23 9.82 0.77 -5.57
N ASP A 24 10.01 2.09 -5.42
CA ASP A 24 11.22 2.67 -4.84
C ASP A 24 11.42 2.32 -3.37
N PHE A 25 10.47 2.66 -2.50
CA PHE A 25 10.57 2.48 -1.07
C PHE A 25 10.08 1.10 -0.66
N HIS A 26 8.98 0.63 -1.27
CA HIS A 26 8.40 -0.70 -0.96
C HIS A 26 9.36 -1.84 -1.25
N TYR A 27 10.18 -1.73 -2.31
CA TYR A 27 11.24 -2.70 -2.59
C TYR A 27 12.60 -2.27 -2.02
N TYR A 28 13.21 -1.21 -2.54
CA TYR A 28 14.60 -0.88 -2.22
C TYR A 28 14.77 -0.26 -0.83
N GLY A 29 13.85 0.61 -0.41
CA GLY A 29 13.81 1.14 0.95
C GLY A 29 13.67 0.04 1.99
N THR A 30 12.71 -0.87 1.78
CA THR A 30 12.49 -2.07 2.61
C THR A 30 13.71 -2.99 2.63
N TYR A 31 14.28 -3.32 1.47
CA TYR A 31 15.49 -4.13 1.36
C TYR A 31 16.61 -3.53 2.21
N TYR A 32 16.84 -2.22 2.07
CA TYR A 32 17.90 -1.54 2.80
C TYR A 32 17.65 -1.50 4.31
N ALA A 33 16.41 -1.26 4.73
CA ALA A 33 16.03 -1.31 6.13
C ALA A 33 16.24 -2.72 6.72
N ALA A 34 15.89 -3.78 5.98
CA ALA A 34 16.10 -5.17 6.40
C ALA A 34 17.61 -5.51 6.51
N ARG A 35 18.44 -5.07 5.56
CA ARG A 35 19.91 -5.23 5.63
C ARG A 35 20.48 -4.55 6.87
N GLN A 36 20.03 -3.34 7.20
CA GLN A 36 20.46 -2.65 8.42
C GLN A 36 19.94 -3.32 9.69
N GLY A 37 18.73 -3.88 9.67
CA GLY A 37 18.20 -4.70 10.75
C GLY A 37 19.02 -5.98 11.00
N GLY A 38 19.76 -6.46 10.00
CA GLY A 38 20.68 -7.58 10.14
C GLY A 38 20.36 -8.80 9.30
N PHE A 39 19.39 -8.72 8.39
CA PHE A 39 19.08 -9.82 7.49
C PHE A 39 20.14 -9.94 6.40
N ALA A 40 20.51 -11.16 6.03
CA ALA A 40 21.41 -11.41 4.90
C ALA A 40 20.78 -10.98 3.57
N THR A 41 21.58 -10.80 2.52
CA THR A 41 21.13 -10.34 1.18
C THR A 41 19.91 -11.10 0.67
N ASN A 42 19.92 -12.43 0.66
CA ASN A 42 18.81 -13.23 0.15
C ASN A 42 17.53 -13.09 1.00
N ASP A 43 17.66 -13.02 2.32
CA ASP A 43 16.53 -12.86 3.24
C ASP A 43 15.91 -11.47 3.09
N ALA A 44 16.76 -10.44 3.03
CA ALA A 44 16.33 -9.06 2.77
C ALA A 44 15.68 -8.93 1.38
N THR A 45 16.17 -9.64 0.36
CA THR A 45 15.54 -9.68 -0.96
C THR A 45 14.15 -10.32 -0.89
N LEU A 46 13.96 -11.43 -0.18
CA LEU A 46 12.62 -12.01 -0.02
C LEU A 46 11.66 -11.09 0.75
N ILE A 47 12.13 -10.43 1.82
CA ILE A 47 11.35 -9.41 2.54
C ILE A 47 10.91 -8.30 1.57
N ALA A 48 11.83 -7.75 0.78
CA ALA A 48 11.53 -6.70 -0.18
C ALA A 48 10.57 -7.13 -1.29
N LYS A 49 10.72 -8.37 -1.81
CA LYS A 49 9.77 -8.95 -2.77
C LYS A 49 8.38 -9.04 -2.17
N ALA A 50 8.25 -9.54 -0.94
CA ALA A 50 6.97 -9.65 -0.28
C ALA A 50 6.33 -8.29 0.00
N ALA A 51 7.11 -7.28 0.40
CA ALA A 51 6.61 -5.91 0.56
C ALA A 51 6.05 -5.38 -0.76
N ASN A 52 6.88 -5.36 -1.81
CA ASN A 52 6.51 -4.91 -3.14
C ASN A 52 5.31 -5.70 -3.73
N PHE A 53 5.18 -6.99 -3.42
CA PHE A 53 4.10 -7.83 -3.95
C PHE A 53 2.71 -7.49 -3.38
N VAL A 54 2.62 -6.77 -2.25
CA VAL A 54 1.35 -6.24 -1.73
C VAL A 54 0.64 -5.39 -2.77
N ASP A 55 1.40 -4.63 -3.54
CA ASP A 55 0.88 -3.76 -4.60
C ASP A 55 0.59 -4.47 -5.92
N PHE A 56 0.99 -5.74 -6.06
CA PHE A 56 0.84 -6.50 -7.30
C PHE A 56 -0.08 -7.72 -7.16
N PHE A 57 -0.44 -8.12 -5.94
CA PHE A 57 -1.35 -9.22 -5.68
C PHE A 57 -2.81 -8.78 -5.86
N ASN A 58 -3.21 -8.64 -7.13
CA ASN A 58 -4.47 -8.05 -7.57
C ASN A 58 -5.54 -9.09 -7.97
N GLU A 59 -6.80 -8.64 -8.02
CA GLU A 59 -7.96 -9.46 -8.33
C GLU A 59 -7.97 -10.00 -9.77
N ASN A 60 -7.41 -9.29 -10.76
CA ASN A 60 -7.46 -9.74 -12.15
C ASN A 60 -6.55 -10.95 -12.41
N GLU A 61 -5.42 -11.01 -11.72
CA GLU A 61 -4.42 -12.06 -11.91
C GLU A 61 -4.65 -13.25 -10.96
N TYR A 62 -5.18 -12.99 -9.77
CA TYR A 62 -5.20 -13.97 -8.68
C TYR A 62 -6.59 -14.37 -8.18
N ALA A 63 -7.67 -13.66 -8.56
CA ALA A 63 -9.03 -14.11 -8.22
C ALA A 63 -9.38 -15.38 -9.02
N ALA A 64 -9.39 -16.52 -8.34
CA ALA A 64 -9.71 -17.83 -8.88
C ALA A 64 -9.96 -18.80 -7.71
N TYR A 65 -10.56 -19.95 -7.99
CA TYR A 65 -10.46 -21.07 -7.06
C TYR A 65 -9.03 -21.59 -7.06
N TRP A 66 -8.39 -21.69 -5.90
CA TRP A 66 -7.03 -22.21 -5.79
C TRP A 66 -7.06 -23.68 -5.39
N ALA A 67 -6.55 -24.53 -6.27
CA ALA A 67 -6.23 -25.91 -5.95
C ALA A 67 -4.75 -25.97 -5.53
N LEU A 68 -4.52 -26.21 -4.24
CA LEU A 68 -3.18 -26.31 -3.69
C LEU A 68 -2.63 -27.69 -4.00
N VAL A 69 -1.50 -27.77 -4.70
CA VAL A 69 -0.94 -29.02 -5.20
C VAL A 69 0.49 -29.25 -4.72
N HIS A 70 0.89 -30.50 -4.59
CA HIS A 70 2.29 -30.84 -4.29
C HIS A 70 3.22 -30.67 -5.49
N ASP A 71 2.66 -30.68 -6.70
CA ASP A 71 3.41 -30.71 -7.94
C ASP A 71 4.00 -29.33 -8.28
N THR A 72 5.21 -29.31 -8.85
CA THR A 72 5.92 -28.08 -9.22
C THR A 72 5.88 -27.79 -10.72
N ALA A 73 5.26 -28.68 -11.50
CA ALA A 73 5.11 -28.57 -12.94
C ALA A 73 3.72 -29.07 -13.38
N PRO A 74 3.20 -28.62 -14.53
CA PRO A 74 1.91 -29.06 -15.05
C PRO A 74 1.84 -30.59 -15.21
N THR A 75 0.71 -31.18 -14.81
CA THR A 75 0.40 -32.61 -14.98
C THR A 75 -1.10 -32.80 -15.20
N ASP A 76 -1.48 -33.93 -15.79
CA ASP A 76 -2.89 -34.31 -15.96
C ASP A 76 -3.53 -34.76 -14.64
N ASN A 77 -2.72 -35.24 -13.70
CA ASN A 77 -3.17 -35.80 -12.42
C ASN A 77 -2.50 -35.06 -11.25
N PHE A 78 -3.00 -33.87 -10.94
CA PHE A 78 -2.51 -33.08 -9.81
C PHE A 78 -2.84 -33.75 -8.47
N ARG A 79 -1.85 -33.75 -7.56
CA ARG A 79 -2.03 -34.17 -6.17
C ARG A 79 -2.46 -32.98 -5.34
N VAL A 80 -3.77 -32.87 -5.11
CA VAL A 80 -4.37 -31.74 -4.39
C VAL A 80 -4.23 -31.95 -2.89
N ALA A 81 -3.55 -31.02 -2.22
CA ALA A 81 -3.42 -30.95 -0.77
C ALA A 81 -4.65 -30.29 -0.12
N ALA A 82 -5.14 -29.19 -0.71
CA ALA A 82 -6.28 -28.45 -0.19
C ALA A 82 -6.87 -27.47 -1.23
N ILE A 83 -8.03 -26.88 -0.90
CA ILE A 83 -8.71 -25.86 -1.71
C ILE A 83 -8.83 -24.55 -0.92
N VAL A 84 -8.56 -23.45 -1.62
CA VAL A 84 -8.84 -22.06 -1.17
C VAL A 84 -9.79 -21.43 -2.18
N GLU A 85 -11.00 -21.08 -1.74
CA GLU A 85 -12.06 -20.66 -2.66
C GLU A 85 -11.95 -19.20 -3.05
N ASN A 86 -11.58 -18.35 -2.09
CA ASN A 86 -11.55 -16.90 -2.27
C ASN A 86 -10.18 -16.37 -1.81
N PRO A 87 -9.12 -16.48 -2.63
CA PRO A 87 -7.82 -15.91 -2.31
C PRO A 87 -7.96 -14.41 -2.02
N ARG A 88 -7.30 -13.95 -0.96
CA ARG A 88 -7.38 -12.57 -0.48
C ARG A 88 -6.34 -11.70 -1.16
N TYR A 89 -6.68 -11.17 -2.33
CA TYR A 89 -5.90 -10.14 -3.02
C TYR A 89 -5.79 -8.87 -2.16
N THR A 90 -4.69 -8.13 -2.32
CA THR A 90 -4.31 -6.99 -1.48
C THR A 90 -4.49 -5.63 -2.15
N VAL A 91 -4.74 -5.59 -3.47
CA VAL A 91 -4.99 -4.38 -4.24
C VAL A 91 -6.15 -4.58 -5.23
N GLN A 92 -6.87 -3.50 -5.58
CA GLN A 92 -7.90 -3.49 -6.63
C GLN A 92 -7.44 -2.67 -7.85
N TYR A 93 -7.34 -3.29 -9.03
CA TYR A 93 -6.73 -2.67 -10.21
C TYR A 93 -7.74 -2.04 -11.19
N SER A 94 -9.01 -2.45 -11.20
CA SER A 94 -9.94 -1.93 -12.22
C SER A 94 -10.49 -0.52 -11.89
N LYS A 95 -10.33 0.45 -12.81
CA LYS A 95 -10.93 1.81 -12.68
C LYS A 95 -12.46 1.74 -12.45
N ALA A 96 -13.13 0.73 -13.00
CA ALA A 96 -14.56 0.49 -12.81
C ALA A 96 -14.89 -0.13 -11.45
N GLY A 97 -14.09 -1.07 -10.93
CA GLY A 97 -14.28 -1.66 -9.59
C GLY A 97 -14.04 -0.63 -8.48
N MET A 98 -12.94 0.11 -8.56
CA MET A 98 -12.56 1.19 -7.63
C MET A 98 -13.57 2.34 -7.61
N ALA A 99 -14.27 2.58 -8.72
CA ALA A 99 -15.25 3.68 -8.84
C ALA A 99 -16.67 3.30 -8.40
N VAL A 100 -17.03 2.01 -8.33
CA VAL A 100 -18.42 1.56 -8.18
C VAL A 100 -18.71 0.89 -6.83
N ALA A 101 -17.76 0.14 -6.25
CA ALA A 101 -17.90 -0.44 -4.91
C ALA A 101 -16.53 -0.93 -4.40
N PRO A 102 -15.75 -0.07 -3.73
CA PRO A 102 -14.48 -0.52 -3.19
C PRO A 102 -14.69 -1.51 -2.05
N GLU A 103 -13.89 -2.57 -2.05
CA GLU A 103 -14.01 -3.62 -1.06
C GLU A 103 -13.56 -3.07 0.29
N ASP A 104 -14.47 -3.13 1.26
CA ASP A 104 -14.17 -2.61 2.58
C ASP A 104 -13.09 -3.45 3.26
N GLY A 105 -12.23 -2.79 4.02
CA GLY A 105 -11.15 -3.46 4.73
C GLY A 105 -9.91 -3.77 3.90
N LEU A 106 -9.94 -3.82 2.56
CA LEU A 106 -8.75 -4.08 1.75
C LEU A 106 -7.70 -2.97 1.95
N TRP A 107 -8.07 -1.73 1.60
CA TRP A 107 -7.17 -0.58 1.77
C TRP A 107 -6.88 -0.31 3.24
N CYS A 108 -7.88 -0.47 4.12
CA CYS A 108 -7.70 -0.29 5.56
C CYS A 108 -6.75 -1.32 6.19
N SER A 109 -6.55 -2.48 5.55
CA SER A 109 -5.66 -3.51 6.10
C SER A 109 -4.27 -3.42 5.48
N PHE A 110 -4.17 -3.25 4.16
CA PHE A 110 -2.90 -3.40 3.45
C PHE A 110 -2.16 -2.09 3.15
N HIS A 111 -2.85 -0.94 3.20
CA HIS A 111 -2.26 0.35 2.81
C HIS A 111 -2.44 1.43 3.89
N PHE A 112 -3.68 1.71 4.32
CA PHE A 112 -3.98 2.82 5.26
C PHE A 112 -4.69 2.32 6.53
N PRO A 113 -3.96 1.71 7.49
CA PRO A 113 -4.51 1.30 8.77
C PRO A 113 -5.15 2.46 9.53
N PRO A 114 -6.39 2.31 10.06
CA PRO A 114 -7.01 3.30 10.93
C PRO A 114 -6.16 3.63 12.15
N GLY A 115 -6.00 4.93 12.45
CA GLY A 115 -5.18 5.36 13.59
C GLY A 115 -5.63 6.60 14.35
N ASN A 116 -6.67 7.31 13.91
CA ASN A 116 -7.07 8.60 14.48
C ASN A 116 -8.04 8.49 15.66
N TYR A 117 -7.62 7.78 16.70
CA TYR A 117 -8.39 7.54 17.92
C TYR A 117 -7.47 7.42 19.13
N GLU A 118 -8.04 7.59 20.32
CA GLU A 118 -7.29 7.45 21.56
C GLU A 118 -6.82 6.01 21.71
N ALA A 119 -5.60 5.84 22.21
CA ALA A 119 -5.08 4.51 22.45
C ALA A 119 -5.94 3.80 23.50
N PRO A 120 -6.47 2.60 23.21
CA PRO A 120 -7.11 1.77 24.23
C PRO A 120 -6.18 1.53 25.42
N ALA A 121 -6.76 1.22 26.58
CA ALA A 121 -5.99 0.80 27.75
C ALA A 121 -5.06 -0.37 27.37
N GLU A 122 -3.89 -0.45 27.99
CA GLU A 122 -2.88 -1.51 27.78
C GLU A 122 -2.18 -1.50 26.42
N THR A 123 -2.50 -0.55 25.53
CA THR A 123 -1.73 -0.38 24.28
C THR A 123 -0.25 -0.13 24.61
N PRO A 124 0.69 -0.87 24.01
CA PRO A 124 2.13 -0.64 24.17
C PRO A 124 2.51 0.82 23.91
N SER A 125 3.36 1.39 24.76
CA SER A 125 3.90 2.73 24.55
C SER A 125 4.93 2.73 23.41
N HIS A 126 5.25 3.91 22.88
CA HIS A 126 6.29 4.06 21.85
C HIS A 126 7.63 3.50 22.33
N GLU A 127 8.00 3.80 23.57
CA GLU A 127 9.22 3.29 24.20
C GLU A 127 9.19 1.78 24.41
N ALA A 128 8.01 1.19 24.72
CA ALA A 128 7.88 -0.25 24.86
C ALA A 128 8.08 -0.99 23.53
N VAL A 129 7.58 -0.41 22.43
CA VAL A 129 7.70 -1.01 21.08
C VAL A 129 9.12 -0.87 20.52
N HIS A 130 9.71 0.33 20.62
CA HIS A 130 10.95 0.64 19.88
C HIS A 130 12.20 0.81 20.76
N GLY A 131 12.03 0.94 22.07
CA GLY A 131 13.06 1.44 22.97
C GLY A 131 13.13 2.96 23.00
N LYS A 132 13.70 3.49 24.09
CA LYS A 132 13.74 4.94 24.39
C LYS A 132 14.41 5.77 23.29
N ALA A 133 15.52 5.30 22.72
CA ALA A 133 16.29 6.05 21.73
C ALA A 133 15.49 6.26 20.44
N VAL A 134 14.92 5.18 19.89
CA VAL A 134 14.09 5.25 18.68
C VAL A 134 12.80 6.03 18.93
N ALA A 135 12.12 5.79 20.05
CA ALA A 135 10.89 6.52 20.40
C ALA A 135 11.13 8.04 20.49
N ALA A 136 12.30 8.48 20.97
CA ALA A 136 12.66 9.90 20.99
C ALA A 136 13.01 10.48 19.61
N ALA A 137 13.42 9.64 18.66
CA ALA A 137 13.75 10.05 17.29
C ALA A 137 12.53 10.10 16.36
N LEU A 138 11.50 9.30 16.64
CA LEU A 138 10.26 9.28 15.87
C LEU A 138 9.35 10.48 16.22
N PRO A 139 8.60 11.02 15.25
CA PRO A 139 7.52 11.96 15.53
C PRO A 139 6.50 11.37 16.51
N GLY A 140 6.05 12.18 17.47
CA GLY A 140 5.00 11.78 18.39
C GLY A 140 3.66 11.52 17.68
N PHE A 141 2.83 10.66 18.27
CA PHE A 141 1.47 10.42 17.79
C PHE A 141 0.66 11.71 17.86
N CYS A 142 -0.07 12.00 16.80
CA CYS A 142 -0.93 13.16 16.72
C CYS A 142 -2.29 12.70 16.18
N GLN A 143 -3.36 13.35 16.63
CA GLN A 143 -4.70 13.17 16.10
C GLN A 143 -5.13 14.41 15.31
N ARG A 144 -6.07 14.24 14.39
CA ARG A 144 -6.76 15.33 13.70
C ARG A 144 -8.18 15.47 14.24
N ASP A 145 -8.59 16.71 14.46
CA ASP A 145 -10.01 17.05 14.50
C ASP A 145 -10.57 16.99 13.09
N THR A 146 -11.32 15.93 12.80
CA THR A 146 -11.93 15.69 11.49
C THR A 146 -13.29 16.37 11.35
N ASN A 147 -13.82 17.02 12.39
CA ASN A 147 -15.14 17.67 12.35
C ASN A 147 -15.08 19.17 12.02
N ALA A 148 -13.88 19.76 12.05
CA ALA A 148 -13.69 21.19 11.82
C ALA A 148 -14.15 21.66 10.42
N GLY A 149 -14.14 20.77 9.42
CA GLY A 149 -14.61 21.03 8.05
C GLY A 149 -16.09 20.70 7.80
N LEU A 150 -16.79 20.12 8.79
CA LEU A 150 -18.15 19.60 8.62
C LEU A 150 -19.14 20.64 8.09
N ALA A 151 -19.13 21.85 8.64
CA ALA A 151 -20.04 22.92 8.20
C ALA A 151 -19.82 23.32 6.73
N ALA A 152 -18.56 23.36 6.30
CA ALA A 152 -18.20 23.69 4.92
C ALA A 152 -18.65 22.59 3.95
N VAL A 153 -18.42 21.32 4.30
CA VAL A 153 -18.90 20.18 3.49
C VAL A 153 -20.43 20.11 3.49
N ALA A 154 -21.10 20.34 4.62
CA ALA A 154 -22.56 20.31 4.70
C ALA A 154 -23.23 21.36 3.79
N ALA A 155 -22.63 22.54 3.68
CA ALA A 155 -23.10 23.61 2.79
C ALA A 155 -23.00 23.24 1.30
N TYR A 156 -22.07 22.36 0.93
CA TYR A 156 -21.79 22.00 -0.45
C TYR A 156 -22.38 20.63 -0.85
N GLN A 157 -22.20 19.61 -0.02
CA GLN A 157 -22.56 18.22 -0.30
C GLN A 157 -23.11 17.55 0.96
N ALA A 158 -24.29 18.01 1.40
CA ALA A 158 -24.98 17.49 2.57
C ALA A 158 -25.13 15.95 2.59
N SER A 159 -25.21 15.30 1.42
CA SER A 159 -25.28 13.84 1.31
C SER A 159 -24.04 13.11 1.81
N ARG A 160 -22.90 13.80 1.94
CA ARG A 160 -21.62 13.25 2.42
C ARG A 160 -21.32 13.56 3.89
N VAL A 161 -22.20 14.29 4.59
CA VAL A 161 -22.10 14.51 6.04
C VAL A 161 -21.92 13.20 6.84
N PRO A 162 -22.59 12.08 6.51
CA PRO A 162 -22.39 10.81 7.22
C PRO A 162 -20.95 10.28 7.20
N ASP A 163 -20.13 10.65 6.20
CA ASP A 163 -18.74 10.19 6.08
C ASP A 163 -17.85 10.74 7.21
N PHE A 164 -18.26 11.82 7.89
CA PHE A 164 -17.55 12.37 9.06
C PHE A 164 -17.58 11.42 10.27
N ASN A 165 -18.49 10.44 10.29
CA ASN A 165 -18.47 9.36 11.27
C ASN A 165 -17.23 8.45 11.14
N TYR A 166 -16.52 8.51 10.00
CA TYR A 166 -15.30 7.76 9.75
C TYR A 166 -14.02 8.50 10.19
N GLY A 167 -14.13 9.55 11.01
CA GLY A 167 -12.95 10.31 11.49
C GLY A 167 -11.88 9.45 12.16
N LYS A 168 -12.27 8.36 12.85
CA LYS A 168 -11.35 7.39 13.46
C LYS A 168 -10.58 6.54 12.43
N MET A 169 -11.10 6.44 11.21
CA MET A 169 -10.50 5.66 10.13
C MET A 169 -9.34 6.37 9.44
N LEU A 170 -9.10 7.65 9.77
CA LEU A 170 -7.94 8.38 9.28
C LEU A 170 -6.66 7.67 9.73
N ASN A 171 -5.79 7.37 8.77
CA ASN A 171 -4.53 6.68 8.96
C ASN A 171 -3.53 7.57 9.70
N ARG A 172 -2.90 7.01 10.73
CA ARG A 172 -1.88 7.67 11.54
C ARG A 172 -0.76 6.68 11.90
N PRO A 173 0.52 7.01 11.62
CA PRO A 173 1.64 6.27 12.15
C PRO A 173 1.70 6.44 13.65
N GLN A 174 2.38 5.51 14.32
CA GLN A 174 2.46 5.50 15.78
C GLN A 174 1.07 5.47 16.43
N SER A 175 0.01 5.01 15.76
CA SER A 175 -1.30 4.76 16.36
C SER A 175 -1.28 3.48 17.18
N ALA A 176 -2.35 3.22 17.94
CA ALA A 176 -2.44 1.99 18.74
C ALA A 176 -2.37 0.72 17.87
N LEU A 177 -3.15 0.66 16.78
CA LEU A 177 -3.09 -0.45 15.83
C LEU A 177 -1.70 -0.61 15.18
N SER A 178 -1.06 0.50 14.76
CA SER A 178 0.28 0.47 14.17
C SER A 178 1.32 -0.13 15.13
N ARG A 179 1.23 0.20 16.43
CA ARG A 179 2.13 -0.35 17.46
C ARG A 179 1.87 -1.82 17.76
N GLU A 180 0.61 -2.21 17.90
CA GLU A 180 0.23 -3.62 18.07
C GLU A 180 0.67 -4.48 16.88
N LEU A 181 0.57 -3.92 15.66
CA LEU A 181 1.03 -4.58 14.44
C LEU A 181 2.54 -4.89 14.53
N ILE A 182 3.36 -3.94 14.98
CA ILE A 182 4.81 -4.15 15.12
C ILE A 182 5.12 -5.18 16.20
N VAL A 183 4.44 -5.10 17.35
CA VAL A 183 4.62 -6.07 18.45
C VAL A 183 4.30 -7.49 17.99
N ASP A 184 3.17 -7.70 17.33
CA ASP A 184 2.81 -9.02 16.79
C ASP A 184 3.79 -9.46 15.68
N THR A 185 4.32 -8.52 14.90
CA THR A 185 5.33 -8.84 13.86
C THR A 185 6.61 -9.39 14.47
N ILE A 186 7.14 -8.69 15.49
CA ILE A 186 8.34 -9.13 16.21
C ILE A 186 8.08 -10.47 16.89
N ARG A 187 6.90 -10.65 17.48
CA ARG A 187 6.51 -11.92 18.12
C ARG A 187 6.47 -13.07 17.10
N CYS A 188 5.84 -12.89 15.94
CA CYS A 188 5.83 -13.89 14.88
C CYS A 188 7.23 -14.16 14.31
N ALA A 189 8.12 -13.17 14.31
CA ALA A 189 9.50 -13.35 13.88
C ALA A 189 10.37 -14.12 14.88
N THR A 190 10.12 -13.97 16.18
CA THR A 190 10.98 -14.50 17.24
C THR A 190 10.44 -15.74 17.95
N ASP A 191 9.13 -16.02 17.83
CA ASP A 191 8.46 -17.19 18.40
C ASP A 191 7.94 -18.10 17.28
N GLU A 192 8.68 -19.16 16.98
CA GLU A 192 8.30 -20.12 15.95
C GLU A 192 6.93 -20.78 16.21
N SER A 193 6.53 -20.94 17.48
CA SER A 193 5.24 -21.53 17.82
C SER A 193 4.06 -20.71 17.29
N ARG A 194 4.28 -19.40 17.05
CA ARG A 194 3.28 -18.53 16.42
C ARG A 194 3.09 -18.85 14.95
N LEU A 195 4.17 -19.06 14.21
CA LEU A 195 4.10 -19.43 12.81
C LEU A 195 3.47 -20.81 12.63
N VAL A 196 3.77 -21.74 13.54
CA VAL A 196 3.09 -23.06 13.56
C VAL A 196 1.61 -22.89 13.83
N ALA A 197 1.20 -22.10 14.83
CA ALA A 197 -0.22 -21.85 15.12
C ALA A 197 -0.96 -21.22 13.93
N ILE A 198 -0.33 -20.29 13.20
CA ILE A 198 -0.91 -19.73 11.96
C ILE A 198 -1.08 -20.82 10.91
N LEU A 199 -0.07 -21.68 10.70
CA LEU A 199 -0.13 -22.78 9.74
C LEU A 199 -1.14 -23.85 10.13
N ASP A 200 -1.38 -24.11 11.41
CA ASP A 200 -2.41 -25.05 11.86
C ASP A 200 -3.83 -24.63 11.41
N HIS A 201 -4.04 -23.33 11.20
CA HIS A 201 -5.28 -22.78 10.62
C HIS A 201 -5.27 -22.71 9.09
N ALA A 202 -4.11 -22.83 8.44
CA ALA A 202 -3.99 -22.69 6.99
C ALA A 202 -4.47 -23.95 6.25
N ALA A 203 -5.19 -23.77 5.14
CA ALA A 203 -5.52 -24.86 4.23
C ALA A 203 -4.22 -25.53 3.71
N GLY A 204 -4.05 -26.84 3.88
CA GLY A 204 -2.79 -27.51 3.53
C GLY A 204 -1.61 -27.15 4.45
N GLY A 205 -1.85 -26.50 5.60
CA GLY A 205 -0.80 -26.12 6.53
C GLY A 205 -0.04 -27.30 7.13
N ARG A 206 -0.70 -28.45 7.30
CA ARG A 206 -0.02 -29.69 7.72
C ARG A 206 1.00 -30.17 6.70
N ASP A 207 0.67 -30.11 5.40
CA ASP A 207 1.63 -30.43 4.33
C ASP A 207 2.86 -29.52 4.41
N ILE A 208 2.65 -28.21 4.61
CA ILE A 208 3.73 -27.22 4.77
C ILE A 208 4.61 -27.56 5.98
N LEU A 209 4.01 -27.97 7.10
CA LEU A 209 4.75 -28.35 8.31
C LEU A 209 5.49 -29.68 8.18
N ASP A 210 4.99 -30.62 7.38
CA ASP A 210 5.58 -31.95 7.19
C ASP A 210 6.67 -31.99 6.08
N HIS A 211 6.80 -30.93 5.28
CA HIS A 211 7.77 -30.84 4.19
C HIS A 211 8.72 -29.65 4.35
N GLN A 212 10.03 -29.87 4.50
CA GLN A 212 11.04 -28.79 4.63
C GLN A 212 10.65 -27.73 5.68
N ARG A 213 10.15 -28.19 6.84
CA ARG A 213 9.57 -27.37 7.91
C ARG A 213 10.36 -26.10 8.22
N GLU A 214 11.66 -26.22 8.46
CA GLU A 214 12.53 -25.10 8.85
C GLU A 214 12.58 -24.01 7.77
N ASP A 215 12.70 -24.41 6.50
CA ASP A 215 12.72 -23.46 5.38
C ASP A 215 11.36 -22.81 5.16
N ASN A 216 10.26 -23.58 5.23
CA ASN A 216 8.91 -23.03 5.11
C ASN A 216 8.59 -22.01 6.22
N LEU A 217 8.95 -22.32 7.47
CA LEU A 217 8.78 -21.39 8.59
C LEU A 217 9.66 -20.14 8.42
N ARG A 218 10.91 -20.30 7.96
CA ARG A 218 11.78 -19.17 7.63
C ARG A 218 11.16 -18.30 6.52
N ARG A 219 10.70 -18.87 5.41
CA ARG A 219 10.12 -18.12 4.29
C ARG A 219 8.82 -17.42 4.71
N LEU A 220 7.92 -18.09 5.42
CA LEU A 220 6.70 -17.48 5.95
C LEU A 220 7.02 -16.29 6.87
N ARG A 221 8.01 -16.41 7.75
CA ARG A 221 8.51 -15.32 8.60
C ARG A 221 8.93 -14.11 7.78
N LEU A 222 9.80 -14.32 6.79
CA LEU A 222 10.35 -13.26 5.95
C LEU A 222 9.26 -12.59 5.10
N ILE A 223 8.31 -13.39 4.58
CA ILE A 223 7.19 -12.89 3.81
C ILE A 223 6.24 -12.05 4.67
N LEU A 224 5.91 -12.50 5.89
CA LEU A 224 5.09 -11.71 6.83
C LEU A 224 5.78 -10.40 7.23
N LEU A 225 7.10 -10.44 7.45
CA LEU A 225 7.91 -9.25 7.70
C LEU A 225 7.85 -8.25 6.54
N GLY A 226 7.97 -8.73 5.29
CA GLY A 226 7.85 -7.89 4.10
C GLY A 226 6.48 -7.26 3.96
N LEU A 227 5.42 -8.07 4.06
CA LEU A 227 4.04 -7.59 3.98
C LEU A 227 3.75 -6.50 5.01
N ARG A 228 4.20 -6.67 6.26
CA ARG A 228 3.96 -5.66 7.30
C ARG A 228 4.91 -4.45 7.21
N ALA A 229 6.10 -4.63 6.63
CA ALA A 229 6.96 -3.50 6.30
C ALA A 229 6.31 -2.57 5.26
N HIS A 230 5.65 -3.14 4.25
CA HIS A 230 4.82 -2.38 3.30
C HIS A 230 3.76 -1.55 4.02
N VAL A 231 2.94 -2.21 4.85
CA VAL A 231 1.85 -1.55 5.59
C VAL A 231 2.37 -0.42 6.47
N ILE A 232 3.50 -0.62 7.16
CA ILE A 232 4.12 0.41 8.01
C ILE A 232 4.61 1.59 7.17
N ALA A 233 5.25 1.33 6.02
CA ALA A 233 5.68 2.39 5.10
C ALA A 233 4.49 3.23 4.61
N ASP A 234 3.42 2.58 4.14
CA ASP A 234 2.21 3.27 3.68
C ASP A 234 1.52 4.04 4.81
N THR A 235 1.57 3.52 6.04
CA THR A 235 1.04 4.22 7.22
C THR A 235 1.72 5.59 7.39
N TRP A 236 3.02 5.72 7.12
CA TRP A 236 3.73 7.00 7.15
C TRP A 236 3.47 7.89 5.93
N ALA A 237 3.46 7.30 4.74
CA ALA A 237 3.30 8.00 3.47
C ALA A 237 1.89 8.64 3.36
N HIS A 238 0.86 7.89 3.73
CA HIS A 238 -0.54 8.25 3.50
C HIS A 238 -1.26 8.72 4.76
N GLN A 239 -0.54 9.43 5.62
CA GLN A 239 -1.15 10.15 6.74
C GLN A 239 -2.29 11.03 6.24
N ASP A 240 -3.31 11.21 7.10
CA ASP A 240 -4.42 12.13 6.85
C ASP A 240 -5.39 11.69 5.73
N PHE A 241 -5.30 10.43 5.29
CA PHE A 241 -6.28 9.73 4.43
C PHE A 241 -6.85 8.51 5.16
N ASN A 242 -7.98 7.97 4.71
CA ASN A 242 -8.54 6.71 5.21
C ASN A 242 -8.77 5.70 4.08
N GLY A 243 -8.71 4.41 4.39
CA GLY A 243 -8.92 3.33 3.43
C GLY A 243 -10.38 3.08 3.04
N LEU A 244 -11.29 4.04 3.20
CA LEU A 244 -12.69 3.93 2.81
C LEU A 244 -13.03 4.89 1.66
N ASN A 245 -14.15 4.64 0.98
CA ASN A 245 -14.70 5.57 -0.01
C ASN A 245 -15.36 6.78 0.66
N SER A 246 -14.55 7.67 1.22
CA SER A 246 -15.00 8.73 2.12
C SER A 246 -14.67 10.11 1.59
N VAL A 247 -15.60 11.04 1.73
CA VAL A 247 -15.35 12.47 1.47
C VAL A 247 -14.11 12.99 2.21
N LEU A 248 -13.73 12.39 3.35
CA LEU A 248 -12.55 12.78 4.13
C LEU A 248 -11.22 12.60 3.36
N ASN A 249 -11.22 11.87 2.24
CA ASN A 249 -10.04 11.75 1.36
C ASN A 249 -9.94 12.87 0.31
N THR A 250 -10.76 13.91 0.45
CA THR A 250 -10.82 15.06 -0.46
C THR A 250 -10.23 16.32 0.17
N TYR A 251 -10.07 17.36 -0.65
CA TYR A 251 -9.48 18.62 -0.22
C TYR A 251 -10.04 19.81 -1.02
N TRP A 252 -9.91 20.99 -0.44
CA TRP A 252 -10.16 22.27 -1.08
C TRP A 252 -8.92 22.74 -1.83
N ASP A 253 -9.10 23.64 -2.80
CA ASP A 253 -8.00 24.40 -3.38
C ASP A 253 -7.09 24.97 -2.26
N VAL A 254 -5.78 24.88 -2.44
CA VAL A 254 -4.79 25.33 -1.44
C VAL A 254 -4.94 26.81 -1.09
N ASP A 255 -5.41 27.62 -2.04
CA ASP A 255 -5.70 29.06 -1.90
C ASP A 255 -7.18 29.36 -1.64
N TYR A 256 -8.00 28.34 -1.33
CA TYR A 256 -9.42 28.51 -1.04
C TYR A 256 -9.65 29.46 0.13
N ASP A 257 -10.44 30.51 -0.09
CA ASP A 257 -10.94 31.43 0.92
C ASP A 257 -12.46 31.25 1.07
N PRO A 258 -12.94 30.78 2.23
CA PRO A 258 -14.38 30.57 2.46
C PRO A 258 -15.20 31.87 2.45
N SER A 259 -14.56 33.04 2.60
CA SER A 259 -15.23 34.34 2.61
C SER A 259 -15.42 34.96 1.21
N SER A 260 -14.64 34.54 0.21
CA SER A 260 -14.70 35.05 -1.17
C SER A 260 -15.62 34.24 -2.09
N TRP A 261 -16.52 33.44 -1.50
CA TRP A 261 -17.18 32.30 -2.13
C TRP A 261 -17.92 32.63 -3.44
N SER A 262 -17.45 32.03 -4.54
CA SER A 262 -18.12 32.05 -5.85
C SER A 262 -18.20 30.62 -6.42
N PRO A 263 -19.37 29.98 -6.47
CA PRO A 263 -19.53 28.60 -6.96
C PRO A 263 -19.03 28.38 -8.41
N LEU A 264 -19.08 29.43 -9.23
CA LEU A 264 -18.63 29.42 -10.63
C LEU A 264 -17.11 29.64 -10.79
N LYS A 265 -16.40 30.05 -9.73
CA LYS A 265 -14.94 30.23 -9.72
C LYS A 265 -14.21 29.31 -8.71
N GLN A 266 -14.91 28.83 -7.68
CA GLN A 266 -14.35 28.29 -6.42
C GLN A 266 -15.35 27.33 -5.72
N GLY A 267 -15.88 26.35 -6.46
CA GLY A 267 -16.60 25.20 -5.85
C GLY A 267 -15.63 24.23 -5.16
N TYR A 268 -16.02 22.96 -5.02
CA TYR A 268 -15.13 21.82 -4.72
C TYR A 268 -13.95 21.65 -5.71
N GLY A 269 -13.74 22.58 -6.65
CA GLY A 269 -13.87 22.32 -8.08
C GLY A 269 -12.67 22.60 -8.97
N ARG A 270 -11.54 23.09 -8.44
CA ARG A 270 -10.25 23.06 -9.18
C ARG A 270 -9.26 22.13 -8.50
N GLN A 271 -9.14 22.17 -7.18
CA GLN A 271 -8.31 21.27 -6.36
C GLN A 271 -6.82 21.36 -6.65
N GLY A 272 -6.33 22.60 -6.66
CA GLY A 272 -4.93 22.92 -6.68
C GLY A 272 -4.25 22.61 -5.35
N ILE A 273 -3.04 22.08 -5.45
CA ILE A 273 -2.10 21.93 -4.36
C ILE A 273 -0.87 22.79 -4.65
N ASP A 274 -0.08 23.07 -3.62
CA ASP A 274 1.31 23.46 -3.83
C ASP A 274 2.21 22.26 -3.59
N TYR A 275 3.25 22.07 -4.40
CA TYR A 275 4.25 21.02 -4.17
C TYR A 275 5.67 21.54 -4.43
N ASN A 276 6.65 20.88 -3.84
CA ASN A 276 8.08 21.11 -4.03
C ASN A 276 8.76 19.74 -4.12
N ASP A 277 9.37 19.46 -5.26
CA ASP A 277 10.08 18.21 -5.55
C ASP A 277 11.61 18.36 -5.52
N GLY A 278 12.08 19.44 -4.87
CA GLY A 278 13.51 19.73 -4.69
C GLY A 278 14.18 20.40 -5.88
N THR A 279 13.49 20.62 -7.01
CA THR A 279 14.11 21.13 -8.24
C THR A 279 13.96 22.64 -8.46
N ALA A 280 12.80 23.21 -8.14
CA ALA A 280 12.48 24.61 -8.47
C ALA A 280 11.66 25.36 -7.39
N GLY A 281 11.62 24.84 -6.15
CA GLY A 281 10.83 25.41 -5.06
C GLY A 281 9.33 25.06 -5.15
N TRP A 282 8.49 25.85 -4.48
CA TRP A 282 7.04 25.61 -4.42
C TRP A 282 6.35 25.99 -5.74
N ARG A 283 5.56 25.07 -6.28
CA ARG A 283 4.77 25.20 -7.51
C ARG A 283 3.30 24.87 -7.24
N ASN A 284 2.40 25.66 -7.80
CA ASN A 284 0.96 25.38 -7.73
C ASN A 284 0.51 24.53 -8.93
N ARG A 285 -0.19 23.41 -8.67
CA ARG A 285 -0.74 22.56 -9.73
C ARG A 285 -2.09 21.98 -9.33
N VAL A 286 -2.91 21.80 -10.35
CA VAL A 286 -4.10 20.94 -10.31
C VAL A 286 -3.69 19.59 -10.87
N LEU A 287 -3.97 18.53 -10.15
CA LEU A 287 -3.68 17.18 -10.60
C LEU A 287 -4.62 16.77 -11.74
N SER A 288 -4.14 15.96 -12.69
CA SER A 288 -4.86 15.67 -13.93
C SER A 288 -5.51 14.29 -13.95
N GLY A 289 -6.77 14.20 -14.37
CA GLY A 289 -7.47 12.92 -14.55
C GLY A 289 -7.11 12.17 -15.84
N VAL A 290 -6.28 12.75 -16.71
CA VAL A 290 -5.88 12.18 -18.00
C VAL A 290 -4.37 12.37 -18.20
N SER A 291 -3.65 11.27 -18.48
CA SER A 291 -2.25 11.27 -18.86
C SER A 291 -2.06 11.64 -20.34
N ALA A 292 -0.92 12.22 -20.72
CA ALA A 292 -0.59 12.53 -22.12
C ALA A 292 -0.54 11.24 -22.98
N PHE A 293 -1.44 11.11 -23.96
CA PHE A 293 -1.36 10.08 -25.00
C PHE A 293 -0.30 10.49 -26.04
N VAL A 294 0.70 9.64 -26.28
CA VAL A 294 1.58 9.77 -27.46
C VAL A 294 1.07 8.80 -28.51
N GLY A 295 0.47 9.35 -29.55
CA GLY A 295 0.18 8.67 -30.80
C GLY A 295 -0.12 9.74 -31.85
N GLU A 296 0.64 9.79 -32.93
CA GLU A 296 0.28 10.60 -34.09
C GLU A 296 -1.14 10.21 -34.51
N HIS A 297 -2.02 11.21 -34.59
CA HIS A 297 -3.45 11.12 -34.97
C HIS A 297 -4.42 10.48 -33.95
N ARG A 298 -5.11 11.31 -33.17
CA ARG A 298 -6.55 11.69 -33.36
C ARG A 298 -7.13 12.31 -32.09
N GLU A 299 -8.12 13.15 -32.32
CA GLU A 299 -8.94 13.88 -31.34
C GLU A 299 -9.33 13.02 -30.13
N VAL A 300 -8.91 13.44 -28.94
CA VAL A 300 -9.45 12.92 -27.68
C VAL A 300 -10.71 13.72 -27.38
N LEU A 301 -11.87 13.06 -27.49
CA LEU A 301 -13.14 13.57 -26.96
C LEU A 301 -13.03 13.65 -25.44
N SER A 302 -12.82 14.86 -24.93
CA SER A 302 -12.93 15.21 -23.52
C SER A 302 -14.34 14.86 -23.01
N PHE A 303 -14.46 13.81 -22.20
CA PHE A 303 -15.70 13.42 -21.54
C PHE A 303 -15.57 13.56 -20.02
N ILE A 304 -15.20 14.74 -19.52
CA ILE A 304 -15.56 15.23 -18.17
C ILE A 304 -15.65 16.76 -18.26
N GLY A 305 -16.85 17.32 -18.07
CA GLY A 305 -17.02 18.69 -17.53
C GLY A 305 -16.61 19.90 -18.38
N GLY A 306 -17.09 20.02 -19.63
CA GLY A 306 -17.48 21.34 -20.17
C GLY A 306 -16.40 22.35 -20.58
N ILE A 307 -15.16 21.96 -20.89
CA ILE A 307 -14.19 22.86 -21.54
C ILE A 307 -13.94 22.40 -22.98
N VAL A 308 -14.55 23.09 -23.95
CA VAL A 308 -14.21 22.98 -25.37
C VAL A 308 -13.20 24.09 -25.69
N GLY A 309 -11.92 23.77 -25.66
CA GLY A 309 -10.85 24.66 -26.09
C GLY A 309 -10.11 24.08 -27.28
N THR A 310 -10.20 24.72 -28.44
CA THR A 310 -9.39 24.36 -29.63
C THR A 310 -8.02 25.02 -29.52
N GLY A 311 -7.09 24.36 -28.85
CA GLY A 311 -5.67 24.74 -28.76
C GLY A 311 -4.82 23.50 -28.46
N PRO A 312 -3.50 23.53 -28.70
CA PRO A 312 -2.64 22.39 -28.40
C PRO A 312 -2.73 22.06 -26.90
N VAL A 313 -3.31 20.90 -26.57
CA VAL A 313 -3.35 20.41 -25.19
C VAL A 313 -1.94 19.89 -24.88
N GLN A 314 -1.14 20.71 -24.19
CA GLN A 314 0.10 20.26 -23.60
C GLN A 314 -0.26 19.25 -22.50
N GLY A 315 -0.13 17.95 -22.79
CA GLY A 315 -0.43 16.90 -21.82
C GLY A 315 0.46 17.01 -20.57
N ILE A 316 -0.15 16.81 -19.39
CA ILE A 316 0.50 16.83 -18.07
C ILE A 316 1.26 15.50 -17.84
N SER A 317 2.33 15.54 -17.05
CA SER A 317 3.10 14.34 -16.69
C SER A 317 2.23 13.31 -15.94
N ALA A 318 2.47 12.02 -16.20
CA ALA A 318 1.85 10.92 -15.46
C ALA A 318 2.22 10.93 -13.96
N ASN A 319 3.35 11.56 -13.59
CA ASN A 319 3.72 11.73 -12.18
C ASN A 319 2.72 12.63 -11.41
N LEU A 320 1.92 13.44 -12.11
CA LEU A 320 0.93 14.35 -11.52
C LEU A 320 -0.52 13.91 -11.86
N GLU A 321 -0.73 12.62 -12.12
CA GLU A 321 -2.07 12.05 -12.39
C GLU A 321 -2.88 11.86 -11.09
N ALA A 322 -4.08 12.46 -11.04
CA ALA A 322 -5.11 12.19 -10.05
C ALA A 322 -6.48 12.62 -10.61
N ALA A 323 -7.61 12.14 -10.08
CA ALA A 323 -8.93 12.54 -10.59
C ALA A 323 -9.59 13.59 -9.67
N PRO A 324 -9.30 14.90 -9.81
CA PRO A 324 -10.01 15.91 -9.04
C PRO A 324 -11.49 15.86 -9.38
N ASN A 325 -12.35 16.01 -8.38
CA ASN A 325 -13.81 15.88 -8.52
C ASN A 325 -14.27 14.51 -9.07
N GLY A 326 -13.43 13.48 -8.99
CA GLY A 326 -13.72 12.13 -9.47
C GLY A 326 -14.63 11.32 -8.54
N THR A 327 -15.04 10.13 -8.99
CA THR A 327 -15.94 9.22 -8.26
C THR A 327 -15.25 8.31 -7.25
N SER A 328 -13.91 8.23 -7.26
CA SER A 328 -13.14 7.39 -6.35
C SER A 328 -12.56 8.23 -5.21
N TYR A 329 -13.10 8.06 -4.01
CA TYR A 329 -12.49 8.56 -2.78
C TYR A 329 -11.56 7.53 -2.13
N LEU A 330 -11.38 6.36 -2.75
CA LEU A 330 -10.58 5.27 -2.24
C LEU A 330 -9.12 5.38 -2.70
N GLY A 331 -8.19 4.83 -1.91
CA GLY A 331 -6.78 4.76 -2.29
C GLY A 331 -6.11 6.12 -2.11
N HIS A 332 -5.25 6.47 -3.06
CA HIS A 332 -4.57 7.76 -3.11
C HIS A 332 -5.53 8.88 -3.56
N GLY A 333 -6.82 8.52 -3.73
CA GLY A 333 -7.95 9.40 -3.95
C GLY A 333 -7.62 10.49 -4.97
N TRP A 334 -7.64 11.72 -4.47
CA TRP A 334 -7.45 12.92 -5.26
C TRP A 334 -6.03 13.48 -5.20
N MET A 335 -5.12 12.84 -4.44
CA MET A 335 -3.72 13.27 -4.29
C MET A 335 -2.77 12.52 -5.24
N GLY A 336 -3.24 11.45 -5.90
CA GLY A 336 -2.46 10.71 -6.89
C GLY A 336 -1.19 10.13 -6.29
N HIS A 337 -0.07 10.22 -7.00
CA HIS A 337 1.20 9.62 -6.59
C HIS A 337 2.00 10.42 -5.56
N LEU A 338 1.55 11.62 -5.19
CA LEU A 338 2.35 12.51 -4.32
C LEU A 338 2.66 11.93 -2.94
N PRO A 339 1.78 11.17 -2.27
CA PRO A 339 2.14 10.55 -1.00
C PRO A 339 3.27 9.52 -1.13
N ASP A 340 3.45 8.93 -2.33
CA ASP A 340 4.45 7.87 -2.59
C ASP A 340 5.83 8.45 -2.85
N PHE A 341 5.91 9.67 -3.38
CA PHE A 341 7.18 10.30 -3.70
C PHE A 341 7.89 10.79 -2.43
N SER A 342 8.87 10.00 -2.00
CA SER A 342 9.67 10.25 -0.79
C SER A 342 10.36 11.62 -0.77
N PHE A 343 10.71 12.21 -1.92
CA PHE A 343 11.41 13.50 -2.04
C PHE A 343 10.47 14.73 -2.03
N VAL A 344 9.15 14.53 -2.07
CA VAL A 344 8.18 15.61 -2.31
C VAL A 344 7.67 16.22 -1.01
N LYS A 345 7.55 17.55 -0.98
CA LYS A 345 6.73 18.28 -0.01
C LYS A 345 5.49 18.80 -0.71
N PHE A 346 4.33 18.75 -0.07
CA PHE A 346 3.10 19.28 -0.65
C PHE A 346 2.20 19.94 0.40
N ARG A 347 1.37 20.89 -0.06
CA ARG A 347 0.42 21.64 0.76
C ARG A 347 -0.97 21.54 0.17
N TYR A 348 -1.93 21.26 1.04
CA TYR A 348 -3.33 21.11 0.66
C TYR A 348 -4.25 21.43 1.84
N LYS A 349 -5.53 21.69 1.56
CA LYS A 349 -6.55 21.95 2.59
C LYS A 349 -7.52 20.78 2.67
N PRO A 350 -7.27 19.77 3.53
CA PRO A 350 -8.18 18.62 3.62
C PRO A 350 -9.61 19.04 3.97
N CYS A 351 -10.60 18.34 3.42
CA CYS A 351 -12.00 18.75 3.58
C CYS A 351 -12.53 18.61 5.02
N TRP A 352 -11.89 17.73 5.80
CA TRP A 352 -12.24 17.48 7.20
C TRP A 352 -11.69 18.56 8.15
N ALA A 353 -10.73 19.37 7.70
CA ALA A 353 -10.19 20.50 8.45
C ALA A 353 -11.00 21.78 8.18
N ASN A 354 -10.87 22.76 9.07
CA ASN A 354 -11.44 24.09 8.84
C ASN A 354 -10.75 24.76 7.63
N PRO A 355 -11.46 25.02 6.53
CA PRO A 355 -10.85 25.58 5.32
C PRO A 355 -10.34 27.02 5.47
N ALA A 356 -10.73 27.74 6.53
CA ALA A 356 -10.22 29.07 6.84
C ALA A 356 -8.78 29.03 7.41
N GLN A 357 -8.30 27.86 7.83
CA GLN A 357 -6.93 27.71 8.30
C GLN A 357 -5.94 27.67 7.14
N PRO A 358 -4.65 27.98 7.38
CA PRO A 358 -3.59 27.74 6.41
C PRO A 358 -3.58 26.27 5.94
N PRO A 359 -3.11 26.01 4.70
CA PRO A 359 -3.00 24.64 4.20
C PRO A 359 -2.08 23.79 5.08
N LEU A 360 -2.42 22.52 5.21
CA LEU A 360 -1.58 21.52 5.85
C LEU A 360 -0.36 21.27 4.95
N GLU A 361 0.84 21.27 5.53
CA GLU A 361 2.06 20.83 4.86
C GLU A 361 2.36 19.37 5.19
N ARG A 362 2.66 18.59 4.15
CA ARG A 362 3.23 17.24 4.18
C ARG A 362 4.68 17.32 3.71
N ASP A 363 5.58 16.80 4.53
CA ASP A 363 7.02 16.77 4.27
C ASP A 363 7.46 15.31 4.11
N ASN A 364 7.20 14.68 2.96
CA ASN A 364 7.47 13.26 2.76
C ASN A 364 8.91 12.88 3.11
N PRO A 365 9.96 13.67 2.81
CA PRO A 365 11.32 13.32 3.23
C PRO A 365 11.46 13.01 4.72
N ARG A 366 10.81 13.83 5.56
CA ARG A 366 10.78 13.61 7.01
C ARG A 366 10.01 12.35 7.38
N GLU A 367 8.88 12.11 6.73
CA GLU A 367 8.00 10.98 7.04
C GLU A 367 8.59 9.64 6.59
N PHE A 368 9.17 9.58 5.40
CA PHE A 368 9.89 8.41 4.89
C PHE A 368 11.16 8.13 5.68
N ARG A 369 11.84 9.17 6.18
CA ARG A 369 12.92 9.00 7.16
C ARG A 369 12.40 8.33 8.43
N ALA A 370 11.28 8.79 8.99
CA ALA A 370 10.69 8.17 10.18
C ALA A 370 10.25 6.71 9.92
N ALA A 371 9.62 6.45 8.77
CA ALA A 371 9.28 5.11 8.32
C ALA A 371 10.50 4.20 8.27
N TRP A 372 11.60 4.67 7.66
CA TRP A 372 12.83 3.89 7.56
C TRP A 372 13.43 3.57 8.94
N ILE A 373 13.46 4.54 9.86
CA ILE A 373 13.93 4.33 11.25
C ILE A 373 13.08 3.26 11.95
N GLU A 374 11.75 3.36 11.83
CA GLU A 374 10.81 2.41 12.43
C GLU A 374 10.96 1.00 11.85
N LEU A 375 11.13 0.88 10.53
CA LEU A 375 11.39 -0.40 9.86
C LEU A 375 12.70 -1.02 10.34
N VAL A 376 13.80 -0.26 10.44
CA VAL A 376 15.08 -0.78 10.97
C VAL A 376 14.92 -1.23 12.43
N SER A 377 14.12 -0.51 13.23
CA SER A 377 13.81 -0.92 14.61
C SER A 377 13.06 -2.25 14.65
N MET A 378 12.01 -2.40 13.85
CA MET A 378 11.26 -3.66 13.74
C MET A 378 12.15 -4.80 13.25
N PHE A 379 12.94 -4.59 12.19
CA PHE A 379 13.81 -5.63 11.62
C PHE A 379 14.93 -6.03 12.58
N SER A 380 15.52 -5.10 13.33
CA SER A 380 16.55 -5.43 14.33
C SER A 380 16.00 -6.34 15.43
N GLN A 381 14.80 -6.03 15.93
CA GLN A 381 14.12 -6.85 16.92
C GLN A 381 13.71 -8.22 16.34
N ALA A 382 13.16 -8.24 15.13
CA ALA A 382 12.79 -9.47 14.42
C ALA A 382 14.00 -10.39 14.12
N ALA A 383 15.19 -9.81 13.91
CA ALA A 383 16.44 -10.54 13.74
C ALA A 383 17.06 -11.02 15.07
N GLY A 384 16.39 -10.79 16.22
CA GLY A 384 16.86 -11.20 17.54
C GLY A 384 17.97 -10.32 18.12
N LYS A 385 18.22 -9.13 17.56
CA LYS A 385 19.24 -8.20 18.06
C LYS A 385 18.75 -7.31 19.22
N GLY A 386 17.46 -7.37 19.54
CA GLY A 386 16.84 -6.51 20.54
C GLY A 386 16.58 -5.10 20.03
N GLN A 387 16.37 -4.15 20.95
CA GLN A 387 16.06 -2.76 20.63
C GLN A 387 17.23 -2.09 19.87
N LEU A 388 16.88 -1.34 18.83
CA LEU A 388 17.86 -0.67 17.97
C LEU A 388 18.60 0.43 18.73
N ALA A 389 19.93 0.38 18.69
CA ALA A 389 20.80 1.48 19.11
C ALA A 389 20.96 2.50 17.98
N LEU A 390 20.81 3.79 18.29
CA LEU A 390 21.09 4.89 17.37
C LEU A 390 22.57 5.29 17.52
N ASP A 391 23.47 4.42 17.03
CA ASP A 391 24.92 4.61 17.08
C ASP A 391 25.49 5.11 15.75
N ALA A 392 26.82 5.25 15.67
CA ALA A 392 27.49 5.74 14.47
C ALA A 392 27.30 4.84 13.24
N GLN A 393 27.12 3.52 13.41
CA GLN A 393 26.84 2.61 12.31
C GLN A 393 25.43 2.82 11.78
N PHE A 394 24.46 2.95 12.69
CA PHE A 394 23.09 3.32 12.34
C PHE A 394 23.05 4.67 11.61
N ASP A 395 23.72 5.69 12.14
CA ASP A 395 23.74 7.03 11.55
C ASP A 395 24.32 7.01 10.13
N ALA A 396 25.42 6.30 9.90
CA ALA A 396 25.99 6.13 8.57
C ALA A 396 25.00 5.46 7.60
N GLY A 397 24.20 4.53 8.12
CA GLY A 397 23.10 3.90 7.38
C GLY A 397 21.98 4.87 7.03
N LEU A 398 21.53 5.61 8.03
CA LEU A 398 20.48 6.61 7.89
C LEU A 398 20.87 7.69 6.88
N GLN A 399 22.13 8.16 6.86
CA GLN A 399 22.58 9.15 5.88
C GLN A 399 22.47 8.65 4.43
N LYS A 400 22.71 7.36 4.19
CA LYS A 400 22.51 6.77 2.86
C LYS A 400 21.03 6.69 2.50
N ALA A 401 20.17 6.29 3.43
CA ALA A 401 18.72 6.28 3.22
C ALA A 401 18.19 7.69 2.92
N VAL A 402 18.59 8.69 3.73
CA VAL A 402 18.21 10.09 3.53
C VAL A 402 18.64 10.59 2.15
N LYS A 403 19.84 10.26 1.69
CA LYS A 403 20.28 10.64 0.33
C LYS A 403 19.34 10.09 -0.76
N ALA A 404 18.87 8.86 -0.64
CA ALA A 404 17.94 8.29 -1.61
C ALA A 404 16.52 8.88 -1.49
N ILE A 405 16.06 9.09 -0.27
CA ILE A 405 14.74 9.68 0.06
C ILE A 405 14.63 11.12 -0.43
N GLU A 406 15.70 11.91 -0.32
CA GLU A 406 15.71 13.34 -0.65
C GLU A 406 16.18 13.63 -2.09
N GLU A 407 16.45 12.60 -2.91
CA GLU A 407 16.96 12.81 -4.27
C GLU A 407 15.92 13.54 -5.14
N PRO A 408 16.21 14.78 -5.60
CA PRO A 408 15.21 15.59 -6.30
C PRO A 408 14.88 15.06 -7.70
N PHE A 409 13.60 15.13 -8.07
CA PHE A 409 13.14 14.80 -9.41
C PHE A 409 12.05 15.76 -9.87
N ASP A 410 12.21 16.35 -11.06
CA ASP A 410 11.22 17.26 -11.61
C ASP A 410 9.98 16.49 -12.08
N LEU A 411 8.90 16.56 -11.31
CA LEU A 411 7.65 15.84 -11.57
C LEU A 411 6.96 16.29 -12.87
N GLU A 412 7.32 17.45 -13.44
CA GLU A 412 6.79 17.88 -14.74
C GLU A 412 7.43 17.13 -15.92
N ARG A 413 8.54 16.41 -15.69
CA ARG A 413 9.12 15.51 -16.68
C ARG A 413 8.18 14.36 -17.01
N ARG A 414 8.26 13.86 -18.24
CA ARG A 414 7.43 12.75 -18.73
C ARG A 414 7.95 11.38 -18.34
N ASP A 415 9.23 11.26 -17.98
CA ASP A 415 9.75 9.99 -17.49
C ASP A 415 9.21 9.68 -16.08
N PRO A 416 8.94 8.40 -15.77
CA PRO A 416 8.40 8.02 -14.46
C PRO A 416 9.40 8.31 -13.32
N ALA A 417 8.92 8.98 -12.27
CA ALA A 417 9.72 9.27 -11.08
C ALA A 417 10.24 7.99 -10.39
N ARG A 418 9.43 6.93 -10.34
CA ARG A 418 9.80 5.62 -9.74
C ARG A 418 11.12 5.04 -10.25
N GLY A 419 11.38 5.14 -11.56
CA GLY A 419 12.62 4.66 -12.16
C GLY A 419 13.82 5.48 -11.68
N HIS A 420 13.63 6.77 -11.41
CA HIS A 420 14.65 7.63 -10.83
C HIS A 420 14.88 7.31 -9.35
N SER A 421 13.82 7.23 -8.55
CA SER A 421 13.91 6.89 -7.12
C SER A 421 14.58 5.53 -6.88
N ALA A 422 14.23 4.50 -7.67
CA ALA A 422 14.88 3.19 -7.61
C ALA A 422 16.41 3.29 -7.85
N ARG A 423 16.86 4.12 -8.80
CA ARG A 423 18.29 4.37 -9.06
C ARG A 423 18.96 5.12 -7.91
N ALA A 424 18.25 6.05 -7.26
CA ALA A 424 18.77 6.76 -6.09
C ALA A 424 19.09 5.78 -4.95
N TRP A 425 18.18 4.84 -4.66
CA TRP A 425 18.41 3.77 -3.70
C TRP A 425 19.57 2.84 -4.08
N GLN A 426 19.60 2.37 -5.32
CA GLN A 426 20.69 1.51 -5.82
C GLN A 426 22.07 2.19 -5.66
N THR A 427 22.13 3.49 -5.95
CA THR A 427 23.35 4.31 -5.82
C THR A 427 23.77 4.51 -4.36
N ALA A 428 22.80 4.64 -3.44
CA ALA A 428 23.07 4.93 -2.04
C ALA A 428 23.69 3.75 -1.26
N PHE A 429 23.25 2.51 -1.50
CA PHE A 429 23.63 1.37 -0.66
C PHE A 429 24.87 0.61 -1.14
N GLY A 430 25.00 0.35 -2.44
CA GLY A 430 26.12 -0.39 -3.06
C GLY A 430 26.06 -1.93 -2.93
N ASP A 431 25.44 -2.50 -1.89
CA ASP A 431 25.25 -3.96 -1.71
C ASP A 431 23.84 -4.39 -2.19
N LEU A 432 23.68 -4.44 -3.51
CA LEU A 432 22.37 -4.57 -4.16
C LEU A 432 21.60 -5.87 -3.81
N PRO A 433 20.25 -5.84 -3.87
CA PRO A 433 19.44 -7.06 -3.74
C PRO A 433 19.80 -8.09 -4.80
N ALA A 434 19.56 -9.37 -4.51
CA ALA A 434 19.83 -10.46 -5.45
C ALA A 434 18.97 -10.34 -6.72
N ASP A 435 17.73 -9.85 -6.55
CA ASP A 435 16.81 -9.52 -7.65
C ASP A 435 16.80 -8.00 -7.85
N LEU A 436 17.07 -7.54 -9.08
CA LEU A 436 17.11 -6.12 -9.44
C LEU A 436 15.95 -5.77 -10.36
N PRO A 437 14.74 -5.47 -9.85
CA PRO A 437 13.60 -5.15 -10.70
C PRO A 437 13.77 -3.86 -11.48
N ASP A 438 13.18 -3.82 -12.67
CA ASP A 438 12.91 -2.60 -13.41
C ASP A 438 11.64 -1.97 -12.85
N ALA A 439 11.81 -0.87 -12.11
CA ALA A 439 10.71 -0.13 -11.52
C ALA A 439 9.68 0.37 -12.55
N ASN A 440 9.99 0.38 -13.85
CA ASN A 440 9.05 0.77 -14.89
C ASN A 440 8.17 -0.38 -15.40
N VAL A 441 8.41 -1.62 -14.95
CA VAL A 441 7.66 -2.83 -15.32
C VAL A 441 6.82 -3.30 -14.15
N GLU A 442 5.52 -3.50 -14.38
CA GLU A 442 4.54 -3.79 -13.33
C GLU A 442 3.65 -5.01 -13.66
N PRO A 443 3.73 -6.08 -12.85
CA PRO A 443 4.85 -6.40 -11.95
C PRO A 443 6.12 -6.74 -12.76
N ASP A 444 7.30 -6.40 -12.24
CA ASP A 444 8.53 -6.98 -12.77
C ASP A 444 8.57 -8.48 -12.43
N PRO A 445 8.78 -9.39 -13.40
CA PRO A 445 8.80 -10.83 -13.15
C PRO A 445 9.77 -11.28 -12.04
N ARG A 446 10.84 -10.52 -11.77
CA ARG A 446 11.81 -10.79 -10.70
C ARG A 446 11.25 -10.53 -9.30
N THR A 447 10.20 -9.73 -9.19
CA THR A 447 9.55 -9.39 -7.91
C THR A 447 8.29 -10.20 -7.62
N VAL A 448 7.81 -10.97 -8.60
CA VAL A 448 6.67 -11.87 -8.41
C VAL A 448 7.05 -12.99 -7.46
N LEU A 449 6.20 -13.27 -6.48
CA LEU A 449 6.30 -14.47 -5.67
C LEU A 449 5.78 -15.66 -6.48
N ALA A 450 6.68 -16.57 -6.86
CA ALA A 450 6.36 -17.70 -7.71
C ALA A 450 5.48 -18.73 -6.96
N GLY A 451 4.65 -19.45 -7.71
CA GLY A 451 3.85 -20.55 -7.15
C GLY A 451 2.72 -21.06 -8.03
N VAL A 452 2.31 -20.29 -9.05
CA VAL A 452 1.35 -20.77 -10.05
C VAL A 452 1.99 -21.87 -10.90
N VAL A 453 1.35 -23.04 -10.93
CA VAL A 453 1.76 -24.20 -11.73
C VAL A 453 0.97 -24.26 -13.04
N ARG A 454 -0.35 -24.07 -12.97
CA ARG A 454 -1.25 -24.03 -14.13
C ARG A 454 -2.45 -23.16 -13.82
N LYS A 455 -2.95 -22.41 -14.81
CA LYS A 455 -4.28 -21.78 -14.76
C LYS A 455 -5.18 -22.44 -15.79
N THR A 456 -6.47 -22.56 -15.49
CA THR A 456 -7.48 -22.95 -16.48
C THR A 456 -8.14 -21.71 -17.06
N ASP A 457 -8.33 -21.68 -18.37
CA ASP A 457 -9.12 -20.64 -19.02
C ASP A 457 -10.61 -20.80 -18.66
N HIS A 458 -11.28 -19.71 -18.34
CA HIS A 458 -12.73 -19.69 -18.15
C HIS A 458 -13.32 -18.37 -18.67
N SER A 459 -14.57 -18.42 -19.12
CA SER A 459 -15.27 -17.25 -19.68
C SER A 459 -15.83 -16.29 -18.61
N ASP A 460 -15.80 -16.69 -17.34
CA ASP A 460 -16.07 -15.85 -16.18
C ASP A 460 -14.81 -15.69 -15.30
N ARG A 461 -14.91 -14.90 -14.22
CA ARG A 461 -13.77 -14.62 -13.31
C ARG A 461 -13.36 -15.80 -12.43
N PHE A 462 -13.96 -16.99 -12.54
CA PHE A 462 -13.79 -18.09 -11.59
C PHE A 462 -13.30 -19.37 -12.29
N GLY A 463 -12.06 -19.33 -12.78
CA GLY A 463 -11.29 -20.52 -13.14
C GLY A 463 -10.63 -21.19 -11.93
N ILE A 464 -9.85 -22.24 -12.18
CA ILE A 464 -9.00 -22.89 -11.19
C ILE A 464 -7.54 -22.52 -11.46
N SER A 465 -6.87 -21.98 -10.44
CA SER A 465 -5.42 -21.86 -10.40
C SER A 465 -4.82 -22.99 -9.56
N TYR A 466 -3.94 -23.77 -10.16
CA TYR A 466 -3.16 -24.80 -9.48
C TYR A 466 -1.91 -24.15 -8.91
N ILE A 467 -1.82 -24.07 -7.59
CA ILE A 467 -0.74 -23.37 -6.87
C ILE A 467 0.06 -24.40 -6.08
N ASN A 468 1.37 -24.36 -6.17
CA ASN A 468 2.20 -25.24 -5.37
C ASN A 468 2.07 -24.89 -3.88
N VAL A 469 1.72 -25.87 -3.04
CA VAL A 469 1.43 -25.66 -1.60
C VAL A 469 2.65 -25.20 -0.79
N TYR A 470 3.88 -25.40 -1.30
CA TYR A 470 5.12 -25.00 -0.65
C TYR A 470 5.68 -23.67 -1.20
N SER A 471 4.96 -23.02 -2.11
CA SER A 471 5.45 -21.86 -2.84
C SER A 471 5.39 -20.57 -2.03
N ASP A 472 6.25 -19.61 -2.39
CA ASP A 472 6.23 -18.27 -1.79
C ASP A 472 4.90 -17.55 -2.04
N LEU A 473 4.25 -17.79 -3.19
CA LEU A 473 2.92 -17.25 -3.47
C LEU A 473 1.89 -17.71 -2.43
N TYR A 474 1.89 -18.99 -2.08
CA TYR A 474 0.92 -19.49 -1.11
C TYR A 474 1.26 -19.07 0.33
N LEU A 475 2.55 -19.05 0.69
CA LEU A 475 2.99 -18.48 1.97
C LEU A 475 2.61 -17.00 2.11
N PHE A 476 2.68 -16.23 1.01
CA PHE A 476 2.18 -14.86 0.98
C PHE A 476 0.67 -14.77 1.16
N GLN A 477 -0.10 -15.63 0.50
CA GLN A 477 -1.55 -15.70 0.70
C GLN A 477 -1.92 -15.99 2.17
N ILE A 478 -1.19 -16.87 2.84
CA ILE A 478 -1.36 -17.15 4.29
C ILE A 478 -1.03 -15.90 5.11
N ALA A 479 0.10 -15.25 4.84
CA ALA A 479 0.52 -14.04 5.55
C ALA A 479 -0.46 -12.87 5.36
N ALA A 480 -0.98 -12.68 4.15
CA ALA A 480 -1.95 -11.66 3.83
C ALA A 480 -3.29 -11.91 4.55
N ASP A 481 -3.76 -13.15 4.56
CA ASP A 481 -5.00 -13.51 5.24
C ASP A 481 -4.87 -13.37 6.77
N TYR A 482 -3.74 -13.81 7.34
CA TYR A 482 -3.40 -13.58 8.75
C TYR A 482 -3.41 -12.09 9.11
N HIS A 483 -2.73 -11.26 8.31
CA HIS A 483 -2.65 -9.82 8.51
C HIS A 483 -4.02 -9.13 8.46
N PHE A 484 -4.85 -9.46 7.46
CA PHE A 484 -6.21 -8.95 7.37
C PHE A 484 -7.01 -9.31 8.63
N HIS A 485 -6.96 -10.56 9.07
CA HIS A 485 -7.70 -11.00 10.25
C HIS A 485 -7.19 -10.33 11.53
N PHE A 486 -5.89 -10.06 11.65
CA PHE A 486 -5.32 -9.27 12.75
C PHE A 486 -5.92 -7.86 12.82
N VAL A 487 -5.91 -7.13 11.70
CA VAL A 487 -6.47 -5.77 11.61
C VAL A 487 -7.98 -5.78 11.87
N SER A 488 -8.71 -6.68 11.21
CA SER A 488 -10.16 -6.82 11.35
C SER A 488 -10.57 -7.14 12.79
N HIS A 489 -9.87 -8.09 13.44
CA HIS A 489 -10.11 -8.45 14.82
C HIS A 489 -9.89 -7.26 15.76
N TYR A 490 -8.75 -6.56 15.62
CA TYR A 490 -8.43 -5.40 16.44
C TYR A 490 -9.51 -4.30 16.31
N LEU A 491 -9.86 -3.90 15.10
CA LEU A 491 -10.83 -2.83 14.87
C LEU A 491 -12.22 -3.18 15.41
N SER A 492 -12.65 -4.43 15.26
CA SER A 492 -13.92 -4.92 15.78
C SER A 492 -13.91 -4.98 17.30
N GLN A 493 -12.84 -5.50 17.92
CA GLN A 493 -12.71 -5.63 19.37
C GLN A 493 -12.73 -4.26 20.06
N GLN A 494 -12.08 -3.26 19.46
CA GLN A 494 -12.02 -1.90 19.99
C GLN A 494 -13.25 -1.05 19.63
N GLY A 495 -14.24 -1.62 18.94
CA GLY A 495 -15.46 -0.89 18.54
C GLY A 495 -15.17 0.29 17.61
N ILE A 496 -14.09 0.23 16.82
CA ILE A 496 -13.67 1.29 15.90
C ILE A 496 -14.42 1.13 14.58
N TYR A 497 -14.33 -0.06 13.98
CA TYR A 497 -14.97 -0.35 12.71
C TYR A 497 -15.15 -1.87 12.54
N ARG A 498 -16.20 -2.25 11.83
CA ARG A 498 -16.45 -3.65 11.45
C ARG A 498 -16.58 -3.72 9.94
N PHE A 499 -15.69 -4.48 9.30
CA PHE A 499 -15.79 -4.77 7.88
C PHE A 499 -16.98 -5.72 7.63
N ASN A 500 -17.81 -5.40 6.64
CA ASN A 500 -19.06 -6.09 6.30
C ASN A 500 -19.25 -6.33 4.78
N GLY A 501 -18.31 -5.94 3.94
CA GLY A 501 -18.32 -6.19 2.50
C GLY A 501 -18.04 -7.64 2.12
N SER A 502 -18.30 -7.97 0.86
CA SER A 502 -18.17 -9.34 0.35
C SER A 502 -16.75 -9.88 0.50
N TRP A 503 -15.75 -9.09 0.15
CA TRP A 503 -14.35 -9.51 0.24
C TRP A 503 -13.88 -9.68 1.69
N SER A 504 -14.34 -8.83 2.61
CA SER A 504 -13.92 -8.91 4.02
C SER A 504 -14.56 -10.09 4.77
N GLN A 505 -15.74 -10.53 4.33
CA GLN A 505 -16.45 -11.67 4.91
C GLN A 505 -16.06 -13.03 4.33
N GLN A 506 -15.31 -13.06 3.22
CA GLN A 506 -14.92 -14.31 2.58
C GLN A 506 -13.92 -15.10 3.44
N THR A 507 -14.07 -16.43 3.44
CA THR A 507 -13.06 -17.35 3.98
C THR A 507 -11.99 -17.60 2.90
N SER A 508 -10.72 -17.44 3.27
CA SER A 508 -9.59 -17.54 2.34
C SER A 508 -8.65 -18.70 2.72
N ALA A 509 -7.37 -18.44 3.00
CA ALA A 509 -6.38 -19.46 3.31
C ALA A 509 -6.50 -19.98 4.76
N LEU A 510 -6.82 -19.12 5.71
CA LEU A 510 -7.03 -19.48 7.11
C LEU A 510 -8.48 -19.87 7.36
N LYS A 511 -8.68 -20.93 8.15
CA LYS A 511 -10.00 -21.52 8.44
C LYS A 511 -10.23 -21.67 9.95
N GLY A 512 -11.50 -21.72 10.32
CA GLY A 512 -11.92 -21.92 11.71
C GLY A 512 -11.93 -20.64 12.54
N ASP A 513 -11.95 -20.80 13.86
CA ASP A 513 -11.91 -19.68 14.81
C ASP A 513 -10.48 -19.16 14.99
N LEU A 514 -10.21 -17.96 14.48
CA LEU A 514 -8.90 -17.32 14.53
C LEU A 514 -8.70 -16.45 15.78
N SER A 515 -9.73 -16.27 16.63
CA SER A 515 -9.65 -15.38 17.79
C SER A 515 -8.50 -15.72 18.74
N ALA A 516 -8.19 -17.01 18.89
CA ALA A 516 -7.08 -17.49 19.70
C ALA A 516 -5.70 -17.05 19.16
N LEU A 517 -5.57 -16.77 17.85
CA LEU A 517 -4.34 -16.22 17.28
C LEU A 517 -4.11 -14.78 17.75
N PHE A 518 -5.17 -14.01 18.03
CA PHE A 518 -5.09 -12.59 18.36
C PHE A 518 -5.30 -12.28 19.83
N ALA A 519 -5.73 -13.25 20.63
CA ALA A 519 -5.83 -13.09 22.07
C ALA A 519 -4.47 -12.65 22.64
N ALA A 520 -4.48 -11.53 23.38
CA ALA A 520 -3.33 -11.10 24.15
C ALA A 520 -2.95 -12.25 25.10
N LYS A 521 -1.75 -12.83 24.94
CA LYS A 521 -1.18 -13.57 26.04
C LYS A 521 -0.93 -12.52 27.13
N ALA A 522 -1.52 -12.72 28.31
CA ALA A 522 -1.17 -11.95 29.49
C ALA A 522 0.36 -11.93 29.59
N VAL A 523 0.95 -10.74 29.50
CA VAL A 523 2.39 -10.50 29.62
C VAL A 523 2.83 -10.86 31.03
#